data_AF-A0A2A4Z2Z4-F1
#
_entry.id   AF-A0A2A4Z2Z4-F1
#
_cell.length_a   1.000
_cell.length_b   1.000
_cell.length_c   1.000
_cell.angle_alpha   90.00
_cell.angle_beta   90.00
_cell.angle_gamma   90.00
#
_symmetry.space_group_name_H-M   'P 1'
#
loop_
_entity.id
_entity.type
_entity.pdbx_description
1 polymer ?
#
loop_
_entity_poly.entity_id
_entity_poly.type
_entity_poly.pdbx_seq_one_letter_code
_entity_poly.pdbx_strand_id
1 'polypeptide(L)'
;MNIYQKLKTEEYWEELNFNRFGITACCIFLQTCLGSIAAASCLTINSMVGLALVTITNLLSNSLIISQRPLKGILISSVITLSISIGAIIYVLLIS
;
A
#
# COMPACT_ATOMS: atom_id res chain seq x y z
N MET A 1 -20.32 14.72 -17.34
CA MET A 1 -20.76 14.02 -16.11
C MET A 1 -19.58 13.95 -15.17
N ASN A 2 -19.66 14.55 -13.98
CA ASN A 2 -18.53 14.70 -13.06
C ASN A 2 -18.13 13.33 -12.46
N ILE A 3 -16.84 13.03 -12.33
CA ILE A 3 -16.33 11.73 -11.82
C ILE A 3 -16.93 11.40 -10.44
N TYR A 4 -17.17 12.43 -9.63
CA TYR A 4 -17.83 12.34 -8.33
C TYR A 4 -19.26 11.80 -8.38
N GLN A 5 -20.01 12.01 -9.47
CA GLN A 5 -21.36 11.47 -9.62
C GLN A 5 -21.35 9.98 -10.01
N LYS A 6 -20.33 9.51 -10.75
CA LYS A 6 -20.16 8.08 -11.09
C LYS A 6 -19.81 7.21 -9.87
N LEU A 7 -19.03 7.76 -8.93
CA LEU A 7 -18.61 7.06 -7.70
C LEU A 7 -19.77 6.66 -6.78
N LYS A 8 -20.96 7.25 -6.95
CA LYS A 8 -22.13 7.04 -6.09
C LYS A 8 -23.07 5.94 -6.60
N THR A 9 -22.88 5.47 -7.84
CA THR A 9 -23.73 4.45 -8.46
C THR A 9 -23.20 3.05 -8.13
N GLU A 10 -24.06 2.12 -7.70
CA GLU A 10 -23.64 0.74 -7.39
C GLU A 10 -23.04 0.01 -8.60
N GLU A 11 -23.55 0.31 -9.79
CA GLU A 11 -23.10 -0.23 -11.08
C GLU A 11 -21.59 0.03 -11.34
N TYR A 12 -21.08 1.20 -10.92
CA TYR A 12 -19.66 1.53 -11.03
C TYR A 12 -18.77 0.69 -10.10
N TRP A 13 -19.29 0.35 -8.91
CA TRP A 13 -18.58 -0.51 -7.95
C TRP A 13 -18.59 -1.98 -8.38
N GLU A 14 -19.62 -2.43 -9.11
CA GLU A 14 -19.64 -3.77 -9.73
C GLU A 14 -18.62 -3.89 -10.86
N GLU A 15 -18.55 -2.90 -11.77
CA GLU A 15 -17.52 -2.86 -12.83
C GLU A 15 -16.10 -2.87 -12.24
N LEU A 16 -15.86 -2.09 -11.18
CA LEU A 16 -14.57 -2.08 -10.49
C LEU A 16 -14.28 -3.41 -9.77
N ASN A 17 -15.27 -4.03 -9.14
CA ASN A 17 -15.11 -5.32 -8.48
C ASN A 17 -14.75 -6.44 -9.48
N PHE A 18 -15.23 -6.35 -10.72
CA PHE A 18 -14.82 -7.26 -11.79
C PHE A 18 -13.32 -7.16 -12.07
N ASN A 19 -12.75 -5.95 -12.03
CA ASN A 19 -11.33 -5.71 -12.24
C ASN A 19 -10.49 -5.68 -10.94
N ARG A 20 -11.02 -6.22 -9.83
CA ARG A 20 -10.38 -6.10 -8.52
C ARG A 20 -8.97 -6.66 -8.49
N PHE A 21 -8.72 -7.78 -9.17
CA PHE A 21 -7.42 -8.44 -9.15
C PHE A 21 -6.33 -7.58 -9.82
N GLY A 22 -6.67 -6.86 -10.89
CA GLY A 22 -5.76 -5.92 -11.53
C GLY A 22 -5.44 -4.72 -10.63
N ILE A 23 -6.44 -4.18 -9.95
CA ILE A 23 -6.28 -3.06 -9.02
C ILE A 23 -5.44 -3.49 -7.80
N THR A 24 -5.72 -4.66 -7.22
CA THR A 24 -4.94 -5.24 -6.12
C THR A 24 -3.48 -5.44 -6.53
N ALA A 25 -3.22 -5.97 -7.73
CA ALA A 25 -1.86 -6.17 -8.23
C ALA A 25 -1.10 -4.84 -8.37
N CYS A 26 -1.73 -3.80 -8.92
CA CYS A 26 -1.16 -2.46 -8.98
C CYS A 26 -0.86 -1.88 -7.58
N CYS A 27 -1.78 -2.04 -6.62
CA CYS A 27 -1.57 -1.58 -5.25
C CYS A 27 -0.38 -2.29 -4.58
N ILE A 28 -0.29 -3.61 -4.69
CA ILE A 28 0.83 -4.39 -4.14
C ILE A 28 2.15 -4.00 -4.81
N PHE A 29 2.14 -3.78 -6.13
CA PHE A 29 3.33 -3.35 -6.86
C PHE A 29 3.86 -2.02 -6.34
N LEU A 30 3.01 -1.00 -6.23
CA LEU A 30 3.37 0.31 -5.67
C LEU A 30 3.87 0.21 -4.23
N GLN A 31 3.20 -0.60 -3.40
CA GLN A 31 3.58 -0.84 -2.01
C GLN A 31 4.97 -1.48 -1.92
N THR A 32 5.25 -2.46 -2.79
CA THR A 32 6.53 -3.16 -2.83
C THR A 32 7.66 -2.24 -3.27
N CYS A 33 7.44 -1.37 -4.27
CA CYS A 33 8.43 -0.38 -4.69
C CYS A 33 8.83 0.56 -3.54
N LEU A 34 7.86 1.05 -2.77
CA LEU A 34 8.13 1.91 -1.61
C LEU A 34 8.84 1.15 -0.48
N GLY A 35 8.42 -0.10 -0.22
CA GLY A 35 9.09 -0.97 0.75
C GLY A 35 10.55 -1.25 0.39
N SER A 36 10.87 -1.44 -0.89
CA SER A 36 12.25 -1.60 -1.36
C SER A 36 13.11 -0.35 -1.17
N ILE A 37 12.54 0.84 -1.40
CA ILE A 37 13.24 2.12 -1.14
C ILE A 37 13.53 2.24 0.36
N ALA A 38 12.54 1.98 1.22
CA ALA A 38 12.71 1.99 2.67
C ALA A 38 13.79 0.99 3.14
N ALA A 39 13.80 -0.22 2.57
CA ALA A 39 14.78 -1.24 2.88
C ALA A 39 16.20 -0.84 2.45
N ALA A 40 16.35 -0.20 1.28
CA ALA A 40 17.63 0.32 0.82
C ALA A 40 18.18 1.40 1.76
N SER A 41 17.34 2.32 2.25
CA SER A 41 17.73 3.34 3.23
C SER A 41 18.13 2.75 4.60
N CYS A 42 17.53 1.63 5.01
CA CYS A 42 17.95 0.91 6.22
C CYS A 42 19.34 0.25 6.07
N LEU A 43 19.69 -0.16 4.83
CA LEU A 43 20.98 -0.77 4.54
C LEU A 43 22.13 0.24 4.68
N THR A 44 21.91 1.50 4.27
CA THR A 44 22.92 2.57 4.39
C THR A 44 23.28 2.91 5.84
N ILE A 45 22.36 2.71 6.78
CA ILE A 45 22.59 2.95 8.22
C ILE A 45 22.97 1.68 9.01
N ASN A 46 23.19 0.53 8.34
CA ASN A 46 23.49 -0.77 8.96
C ASN A 46 22.50 -1.19 10.07
N SER A 47 21.27 -0.69 10.03
CA SER A 47 20.26 -1.00 11.05
C SER A 47 19.48 -2.25 10.68
N MET A 48 19.93 -3.42 11.15
CA MET A 48 19.21 -4.69 10.99
C MET A 48 17.78 -4.61 11.56
N VAL A 49 17.60 -3.86 12.65
CA VAL A 49 16.28 -3.68 13.30
C VAL A 49 15.34 -2.88 12.38
N GLY A 50 15.84 -1.81 11.75
CA GLY A 50 15.07 -1.02 10.79
C GLY A 50 14.68 -1.84 9.56
N LEU A 51 15.59 -2.66 9.04
CA LEU A 51 15.31 -3.53 7.91
C LEU A 51 14.23 -4.59 8.23
N ALA A 52 14.31 -5.21 9.42
CA ALA A 52 13.31 -6.17 9.88
C ALA A 52 11.91 -5.52 10.04
N LEU A 53 11.85 -4.33 10.65
CA LEU A 53 10.61 -3.57 10.82
C LEU A 53 9.96 -3.18 9.50
N VAL A 54 10.75 -2.69 8.54
CA VAL A 54 10.27 -2.34 7.19
C VAL A 54 9.72 -3.58 6.49
N THR A 55 10.44 -4.70 6.57
CA THR A 55 10.03 -5.96 5.93
C THR A 55 8.72 -6.50 6.51
N ILE A 56 8.61 -6.54 7.85
CA ILE A 56 7.39 -7.01 8.54
C ILE A 56 6.21 -6.10 8.21
N THR A 57 6.39 -4.78 8.26
CA THR A 57 5.34 -3.81 7.95
C THR A 57 4.87 -3.94 6.50
N ASN A 58 5.79 -4.16 5.55
CA ASN A 58 5.44 -4.33 4.14
C ASN A 58 4.68 -5.64 3.90
N LEU A 59 5.10 -6.74 4.54
CA LEU A 59 4.43 -8.04 4.44
C LEU A 59 3.02 -8.00 5.03
N LEU A 60 2.86 -7.36 6.19
CA LEU A 60 1.55 -7.14 6.82
C LEU A 60 0.64 -6.28 5.94
N SER A 61 1.17 -5.19 5.36
CA SER A 61 0.44 -4.30 4.46
C SER A 61 -0.08 -5.04 3.24
N ASN A 62 0.78 -5.81 2.57
CA ASN A 62 0.39 -6.61 1.41
C ASN A 62 -0.64 -7.70 1.78
N SER A 63 -0.48 -8.34 2.93
CA SER A 63 -1.45 -9.33 3.44
C SER A 63 -2.82 -8.69 3.71
N LEU A 64 -2.85 -7.47 4.24
CA LEU A 64 -4.06 -6.69 4.47
C LEU A 64 -4.77 -6.33 3.16
N ILE A 65 -4.02 -5.91 2.14
CA ILE A 65 -4.56 -5.57 0.81
C ILE A 65 -5.18 -6.82 0.15
N ILE A 66 -4.54 -7.98 0.27
CA ILE A 66 -5.01 -9.26 -0.31
C ILE A 66 -6.25 -9.81 0.42
N SER A 67 -6.33 -9.64 1.75
CA SER A 67 -7.39 -10.20 2.59
C SER A 67 -8.77 -9.52 2.40
N GLN A 68 -8.80 -8.34 1.79
CA GLN A 68 -10.01 -7.53 1.65
C GLN A 68 -10.95 -8.10 0.58
N ARG A 69 -12.15 -8.53 0.98
CA ARG A 69 -13.20 -9.04 0.08
C ARG A 69 -13.81 -7.96 -0.84
N PRO A 70 -14.20 -6.76 -0.36
CA PRO A 70 -14.71 -5.69 -1.21
C PRO A 70 -13.61 -4.74 -1.69
N LEU A 71 -13.70 -4.28 -2.93
CA LEU A 71 -12.71 -3.34 -3.50
C LEU A 71 -12.62 -1.99 -2.76
N LYS A 72 -13.72 -1.53 -2.15
CA LYS A 72 -13.71 -0.38 -1.22
C LYS A 72 -12.67 -0.55 -0.11
N GLY A 73 -12.59 -1.76 0.43
CA GLY A 73 -11.66 -2.11 1.48
C GLY A 73 -10.22 -2.20 0.99
N ILE A 74 -10.00 -2.68 -0.24
CA ILE A 74 -8.68 -2.71 -0.90
C ILE A 74 -8.14 -1.28 -1.07
N LEU A 75 -8.98 -0.34 -1.52
CA LEU A 75 -8.58 1.06 -1.69
C LEU A 75 -8.27 1.74 -0.36
N ILE A 76 -9.14 1.59 0.65
CA ILE A 76 -8.91 2.20 1.98
C ILE A 76 -7.65 1.63 2.63
N SER A 77 -7.48 0.30 2.61
CA SER A 77 -6.28 -0.34 3.16
C SER A 77 -5.03 0.12 2.43
N SER A 78 -5.05 0.20 1.10
CA SER A 78 -3.92 0.69 0.31
C SER A 78 -3.53 2.12 0.66
N VAL A 79 -4.48 3.03 0.87
CA VAL A 79 -4.19 4.41 1.27
C VAL A 79 -3.57 4.47 2.67
N ILE A 80 -4.09 3.67 3.61
CA ILE A 80 -3.56 3.60 4.98
C ILE A 80 -2.14 3.03 4.97
N THR A 81 -1.91 1.92 4.27
CA THR A 81 -0.60 1.26 4.21
C THR A 81 0.42 2.10 3.44
N LEU A 82 0.01 2.85 2.42
CA LEU A 82 0.85 3.83 1.74
C LEU A 82 1.30 4.94 2.70
N SER A 83 0.38 5.48 3.49
CA SER A 83 0.67 6.54 4.47
C SER A 83 1.67 6.06 5.53
N ILE A 84 1.49 4.84 6.04
CA ILE A 84 2.42 4.22 7.00
C ILE A 84 3.80 4.00 6.36
N SER A 85 3.84 3.53 5.11
CA SER A 85 5.11 3.27 4.41
C SER A 85 5.89 4.55 4.15
N ILE A 86 5.21 5.63 3.74
CA ILE A 86 5.82 6.95 3.56
C ILE A 86 6.32 7.49 4.91
N GLY A 87 5.53 7.37 5.98
CA GLY A 87 5.95 7.76 7.33
C GLY A 87 7.19 7.02 7.81
N ALA A 88 7.26 5.70 7.54
CA ALA A 88 8.44 4.88 7.87
C ALA A 88 9.68 5.32 7.07
N ILE A 89 9.54 5.62 5.78
CA ILE A 89 10.63 6.15 4.94
C ILE A 89 11.14 7.48 5.50
N ILE A 90 10.24 8.41 5.84
CA ILE A 90 10.62 9.72 6.40
C ILE A 90 11.34 9.56 7.74
N TYR A 91 10.84 8.68 8.61
CA TYR A 91 11.49 8.41 9.90
C TYR A 91 12.91 7.85 9.70
N VAL A 92 13.09 6.91 8.78
CA VAL A 92 14.41 6.36 8.45
C VAL A 92 15.33 7.42 7.82
N LEU A 93 14.81 8.31 6.97
CA LEU A 93 15.59 9.40 6.40
C LEU A 93 15.97 10.49 7.43
N LEU A 94 15.15 10.69 8.46
CA LEU A 94 15.46 11.65 9.54
C LEU A 94 16.47 11.09 10.54
N ILE A 95 16.53 9.77 10.72
CA ILE A 95 17.47 9.12 11.63
C ILE A 95 18.82 8.81 10.96
N SER A 96 18.88 8.74 9.62
CA SER A 96 20.11 8.57 8.83
C SER A 96 20.88 9.87 8.68
#